data_AF-A0A7J9WYR1-F1
#
_entry.id   AF-A0A7J9WYR1-F1
#
_cell.length_a   1.000
_cell.length_b   1.000
_cell.length_c   1.000
_cell.angle_alpha   90.00
_cell.angle_beta   90.00
_cell.angle_gamma   90.00
#
_symmetry.space_group_name_H-M   'P 1'
#
loop_
_entity.id
_entity.type
_entity.pdbx_description
1 polymer ?
#
loop_
_entity_poly.entity_id
_entity_poly.type
_entity_poly.pdbx_seq_one_letter_code
_entity_poly.pdbx_strand_id
1 'polypeptide(L)' 'MARETRYRVISFDEEDNEVYDEDFHTFNEMILEGQPLSPPASVKRTQVRMTHLLFSTPES' A
#
# COMPACT_ATOMS: atom_id res chain seq x y z
N MET A 1 -13.93 -18.94 1.15
CA MET A 1 -12.84 -18.00 1.49
C MET A 1 -12.51 -17.19 0.26
N ALA A 2 -12.50 -15.86 0.38
CA ALA A 2 -12.10 -14.96 -0.70
C ALA A 2 -10.63 -14.56 -0.51
N ARG A 3 -9.85 -14.60 -1.60
CA ARG A 3 -8.50 -14.05 -1.62
C ARG A 3 -8.62 -12.59 -2.06
N GLU A 4 -8.09 -11.68 -1.26
CA GLU A 4 -7.99 -10.27 -1.64
C GLU A 4 -6.51 -9.90 -1.77
N THR A 5 -6.18 -9.22 -2.84
CA THR A 5 -4.84 -8.67 -3.04
C THR A 5 -4.81 -7.26 -2.47
N ARG A 6 -3.87 -7.01 -1.56
CA ARG A 6 -3.61 -5.68 -1.04
C ARG A 6 -2.19 -5.23 -1.32
N TYR A 7 -2.03 -3.93 -1.43
CA TYR A 7 -0.82 -3.23 -1.76
C TYR A 7 -0.50 -2.27 -0.61
N ARG A 8 0.79 -2.13 -0.30
CA ARG A 8 1.30 -1.13 0.63
C ARG A 8 2.39 -0.33 -0.07
N VAL A 9 2.27 0.99 -0.04
CA VAL A 9 3.25 1.92 -0.59
C VAL A 9 4.18 2.36 0.55
N ILE A 10 5.47 2.09 0.40
CA ILE A 10 6.49 2.40 1.39
C ILE A 10 7.36 3.51 0.82
N SER A 11 7.46 4.63 1.55
CA SER A 11 8.28 5.78 1.17
C SER A 11 9.52 5.87 2.04
N PHE A 12 10.67 6.15 1.42
CA PHE A 12 11.96 6.28 2.11
C PHE A 12 12.53 7.70 1.99
N ASP A 13 13.04 8.25 3.09
CA ASP A 13 13.75 9.54 3.11
C ASP A 13 15.18 9.43 2.54
N GLU A 14 15.94 10.53 2.66
CA GLU A 14 17.32 10.61 2.18
C GLU A 14 18.27 9.64 2.91
N GLU A 15 17.98 9.35 4.17
CA GLU A 15 18.73 8.46 5.08
C GLU A 15 18.25 6.99 5.01
N ASP A 16 17.36 6.67 4.07
CA ASP A 16 16.76 5.35 3.89
C ASP A 16 15.86 4.89 5.05
N ASN A 17 15.33 5.83 5.84
CA ASN A 17 14.27 5.54 6.82
C ASN A 17 12.89 5.55 6.17
N GLU A 18 12.01 4.67 6.63
CA GLU A 18 10.60 4.64 6.24
C GLU A 18 9.87 5.83 6.87
N VAL A 19 9.29 6.71 6.04
CA VAL A 19 8.66 7.96 6.49
C VAL A 19 7.14 7.98 6.37
N TYR A 20 6.56 6.96 5.73
CA TYR A 20 5.12 6.85 5.57
C TYR A 20 4.68 5.40 5.70
N ASP A 21 3.86 5.15 6.70
CA ASP A 21 3.20 3.87 6.94
C ASP A 21 1.70 4.06 6.78
N GLU A 22 1.23 3.84 5.55
CA GLU A 22 -0.20 3.63 5.33
C GLU A 22 -0.52 2.15 5.32
N ASP A 23 -1.74 1.87 5.76
CA ASP A 23 -2.33 0.53 5.83
C ASP A 23 -2.32 -0.19 4.48
N PHE A 24 -2.68 -1.47 4.50
CA PHE A 24 -2.86 -2.23 3.26
C PHE A 24 -4.14 -1.78 2.54
N HIS A 25 -3.97 -1.20 1.35
CA HIS A 25 -5.06 -0.80 0.46
C HIS A 25 -5.27 -1.84 -0.64
N THR A 26 -6.51 -2.03 -1.06
CA THR A 26 -6.83 -2.73 -2.31
C THR A 26 -6.44 -1.86 -3.51
N PHE A 27 -6.28 -2.48 -4.68
CA PHE A 27 -5.97 -1.73 -5.91
C PHE A 27 -7.00 -0.63 -6.21
N ASN A 28 -8.29 -0.92 -5.98
CA ASN A 28 -9.35 0.05 -6.21
C ASN A 28 -9.26 1.25 -5.26
N GLU A 29 -8.95 1.03 -3.97
CA GLU A 29 -8.74 2.11 -3.01
C GLU A 29 -7.59 3.01 -3.44
N MET A 30 -6.47 2.44 -3.89
CA MET A 30 -5.35 3.22 -4.41
C MET A 30 -5.73 4.10 -5.62
N ILE A 31 -6.56 3.59 -6.54
CA ILE A 31 -7.04 4.36 -7.70
C ILE A 31 -8.00 5.48 -7.27
N LEU A 32 -8.89 5.22 -6.31
CA LEU A 32 -9.91 6.17 -5.87
C LEU A 32 -9.35 7.28 -4.97
N GLU A 33 -8.38 6.95 -4.11
CA GLU A 33 -7.79 7.88 -3.15
C GLU A 33 -6.69 8.76 -3.76
N GLY A 34 -6.24 8.47 -4.98
CA GLY A 34 -5.13 9.19 -5.60
C GLY A 34 -3.80 9.01 -4.85
N GLN A 35 -3.72 8.00 -3.97
CA GLN A 35 -2.55 7.60 -3.21
C GLN A 35 -1.38 7.28 -4.15
N PRO A 36 -0.16 7.70 -3.81
CA PRO A 36 0.57 8.56 -4.71
C PRO A 36 1.25 7.75 -5.79
N LEU A 37 0.83 7.96 -7.04
CA LEU A 37 1.63 7.62 -8.21
C LEU A 37 2.94 8.43 -8.28
N SER A 38 3.19 9.34 -7.33
CA SER A 38 4.43 10.13 -7.22
C SER A 38 4.75 10.45 -5.75
N PRO A 39 5.90 10.01 -5.21
CA PRO A 39 6.28 10.32 -3.83
C PRO A 39 6.29 11.82 -3.53
N PRO A 40 6.04 12.23 -2.27
CA PRO A 40 6.33 13.59 -1.81
C PRO A 40 7.75 14.02 -2.17
N ALA A 41 7.99 15.31 -2.44
CA ALA A 41 9.30 15.81 -2.87
C ALA A 41 10.45 15.51 -1.88
N SER A 42 10.14 15.20 -0.62
CA SER A 42 11.07 14.82 0.44
C SER A 42 11.43 13.34 0.48
N VAL A 43 10.93 12.54 -0.46
CA VAL A 43 11.11 11.08 -0.51
C VAL A 43 12.07 10.73 -1.65
N LYS A 44 13.13 10.00 -1.30
CA LYS A 44 14.18 9.55 -2.22
C LYS A 44 13.72 8.41 -3.12
N ARG A 45 12.92 7.49 -2.58
CA ARG A 45 12.39 6.33 -3.31
C ARG A 45 11.10 5.80 -2.70
N THR A 46 10.33 5.13 -3.54
CA THR A 46 9.10 4.43 -3.14
C THR A 46 9.22 2.94 -3.50
N GLN A 47 8.70 2.07 -2.64
CA GLN A 47 8.54 0.64 -2.92
C GLN A 47 7.07 0.26 -2.77
N VAL A 48 6.57 -0.60 -3.66
CA VAL A 48 5.23 -1.17 -3.54
C VAL A 48 5.36 -2.62 -3.12
N ARG A 49 4.79 -2.98 -1.96
CA ARG A 49 4.71 -4.37 -1.50
C ARG A 49 3.31 -4.91 -1.76
N MET A 50 3.24 -6.11 -2.32
CA MET A 50 2.01 -6.83 -2.59
C MET A 50 1.88 -7.98 -1.60
N THR A 51 0.76 -8.03 -0.88
CA THR A 51 0.41 -9.12 0.04
C THR A 51 -0.94 -9.69 -0.33
N HIS A 52 -1.02 -11.02 -0.44
CA HIS A 52 -2.30 -11.71 -0.59
C HIS A 52 -2.86 -11.99 0.81
N LEU A 53 -4.00 -11.40 1.14
CA LEU A 53 -4.70 -11.65 2.39
C LEU A 53 -5.84 -12.63 2.16
N LEU A 54 -5.93 -13.65 3.02
CA LEU A 54 -7.01 -14.62 3.02
C LEU A 54 -8.11 -14.12 3.95
N PHE A 55 -9.26 -13.76 3.39
CA PHE A 55 -10.41 -13.39 4.18
C PHE A 55 -11.42 -14.54 4.20
N SER A 56 -11.74 -14.98 5.42
CA SER A 56 -12.88 -15.82 5.68
C SER A 56 -14.12 -14.94 5.61
N THR A 57 -14.82 -14.95 4.48
CA THR A 57 -16.22 -14.50 4.46
C THR A 57 -16.98 -15.37 5.47
N PRO A 58 -17.63 -14.80 6.50
CA PRO A 58 -18.52 -15.58 7.34
C PRO A 58 -19.59 -16.19 6.41
N GLU A 59 -19.78 -17.50 6.50
CA GLU A 59 -20.87 -18.18 5.79
C GLU A 59 -22.20 -17.49 6.20
N SER A 60 -22.94 -16.99 5.22
CA SER A 60 -24.29 -16.45 5.40
C SER A 60 -25.29 -17.54 5.75
#